data_AF-A0A4R6NF88-F1
#
_entry.id   AF-A0A4R6NF88-F1
#
_cell.length_a   1.000
_cell.length_b   1.000
_cell.length_c   1.000
_cell.angle_alpha   90.00
_cell.angle_beta   90.00
_cell.angle_gamma   90.00
#
_symmetry.space_group_name_H-M   'P 1'
#
loop_
_entity.id
_entity.type
_entity.pdbx_description
1 polymer ?
#
loop_
_entity_poly.entity_id
_entity_poly.type
_entity_poly.pdbx_seq_one_letter_code
_entity_poly.pdbx_strand_id
1 'polypeptide(L)'
;MGWKRRAACLSLIAGLGLLSACGGGGGDSEDSGSAQLRLVNASSAYAGLDLKHGDNSLASGVAYGAASAYASAQAGSSLVALVQSGGNTLSSLYPSLSKDAHYSIISYGWAGAMKSTVLQENEEAPAENYSKLMVLNLAPEAGALDVYLTQNIDELANVSPAMSAVAGGSSSGYYTLTSGSYRLRLSGSGRQGDLRLDIPSITLGSKQVATLVVTPTQGGVLVNGLLLTQQGGLSTYGASKARARVVAALADSAELTATLDSVTLMPRSVAPNIGEYQLVDAGTPTLNLSVNGRALPVSTPAMSAGNDYTLLVWGEAAAPQLSVLSDDNRLPAAGSAKFRMINGVARLNAGLTLSLDYSAIASNVQPGSISGSSTVTASTSSLLHVSSPSSGSPVYSVSGLAVQSTGIYTVFMMGGANAMQGTLRRER
;
A
#
# COMPACT_ATOMS: atom_id res chain seq x y z
N MET A 1 -24.27 43.70 71.03
CA MET A 1 -24.10 42.37 70.42
C MET A 1 -22.59 42.15 70.24
N GLY A 2 -21.82 41.61 71.19
CA GLY A 2 -21.87 40.24 71.75
C GLY A 2 -21.29 39.29 70.70
N TRP A 3 -20.15 38.60 70.82
CA TRP A 3 -19.31 38.17 71.95
C TRP A 3 -17.95 37.71 71.33
N LYS A 4 -16.81 38.38 71.54
CA LYS A 4 -15.69 38.07 72.48
C LYS A 4 -15.03 36.65 72.42
N ARG A 5 -13.71 36.69 72.13
CA ARG A 5 -12.57 35.86 72.64
C ARG A 5 -12.28 34.54 71.85
N ARG A 6 -11.05 34.00 71.73
CA ARG A 6 -9.83 33.99 72.58
C ARG A 6 -8.55 33.79 71.75
N ALA A 7 -7.44 34.28 72.31
CA ALA A 7 -6.05 33.98 71.96
C ALA A 7 -5.57 32.64 72.57
N ALA A 8 -4.57 32.02 71.93
CA ALA A 8 -3.51 31.16 72.50
C ALA A 8 -2.43 30.98 71.39
N CYS A 9 -1.26 31.59 71.44
CA CYS A 9 -0.03 31.25 72.18
C CYS A 9 0.52 29.82 71.97
N LEU A 10 1.73 29.79 71.38
CA LEU A 10 2.89 28.93 71.67
C LEU A 10 2.82 27.42 71.37
N SER A 11 3.68 26.95 70.45
CA SER A 11 4.81 26.03 70.76
C SER A 11 5.65 25.71 69.51
N LEU A 12 6.97 25.90 69.64
CA LEU A 12 8.03 25.30 68.84
C LEU A 12 7.90 23.76 68.81
N ILE A 13 8.29 23.12 67.71
CA ILE A 13 9.17 21.94 67.69
C ILE A 13 9.86 21.90 66.31
N ALA A 14 11.19 22.04 66.34
CA ALA A 14 12.07 21.63 65.27
C ALA A 14 12.26 20.11 65.37
N GLY A 15 12.16 19.40 64.26
CA GLY A 15 12.40 17.96 64.19
C GLY A 15 13.15 17.62 62.90
N LEU A 16 14.47 17.65 62.96
CA LEU A 16 15.33 16.85 62.09
C LEU A 16 15.11 15.38 62.43
N GLY A 17 14.85 14.55 61.41
CA GLY A 17 14.75 13.10 61.55
C GLY A 17 14.63 12.46 60.18
N LEU A 18 15.74 12.16 59.51
CA LEU A 18 16.40 10.86 59.43
C LEU A 18 16.15 10.21 58.07
N LEU A 19 17.25 10.09 57.32
CA LEU A 19 17.38 9.15 56.21
C LEU A 19 16.94 7.75 56.68
N SER A 20 15.96 7.17 55.99
CA SER A 20 15.76 5.72 55.96
C SER A 20 16.49 5.20 54.72
N ALA A 21 17.74 4.81 54.92
CA ALA A 21 18.41 3.82 54.13
C ALA A 21 18.49 2.55 54.98
N CYS A 22 18.18 1.40 54.35
CA CYS A 22 18.37 -0.02 54.73
C CYS A 22 17.03 -0.77 54.58
N GLY A 23 16.87 -1.82 53.78
CA GLY A 23 17.83 -2.68 53.10
C GLY A 23 17.33 -4.13 53.15
N GLY A 24 17.60 -4.93 52.12
CA GLY A 24 17.58 -6.39 52.22
C GLY A 24 16.85 -7.13 51.11
N GLY A 25 17.57 -7.43 50.04
CA GLY A 25 17.13 -8.34 48.98
C GLY A 25 18.10 -8.35 47.81
N GLY A 26 19.33 -8.79 48.05
CA GLY A 26 20.34 -8.96 47.01
C GLY A 26 19.89 -9.94 45.94
N GLY A 27 19.61 -9.40 44.77
CA GLY A 27 19.87 -10.02 43.49
C GLY A 27 20.57 -8.94 42.69
N ASP A 28 21.68 -9.26 42.05
CA ASP A 28 22.33 -8.36 41.09
C ASP A 28 21.31 -8.01 40.01
N SER A 29 20.56 -6.92 40.19
CA SER A 29 19.77 -6.37 39.11
C SER A 29 20.80 -5.73 38.19
N GLU A 30 21.23 -6.49 37.18
CA GLU A 30 21.81 -5.92 35.98
C GLU A 30 20.98 -4.68 35.66
N ASP A 31 21.63 -3.51 35.63
CA ASP A 31 21.01 -2.25 35.23
C ASP A 31 20.49 -2.47 33.81
N SER A 32 19.25 -2.96 33.72
CA SER A 32 18.61 -3.31 32.45
C SER A 32 18.33 -1.97 31.80
N GLY A 33 19.33 -1.47 31.07
CA GLY A 33 19.35 -0.09 30.62
C GLY A 33 18.15 0.24 29.74
N SER A 34 18.00 1.50 29.36
CA SER A 34 16.91 1.92 28.49
C SER A 34 17.33 1.98 27.02
N ALA A 35 16.39 1.68 26.13
CA ALA A 35 16.41 2.06 24.72
C ALA A 35 15.37 3.17 24.47
N GLN A 36 15.46 3.83 23.31
CA GLN A 36 14.49 4.85 22.88
C GLN A 36 13.66 4.32 21.70
N LEU A 37 12.34 4.30 21.83
CA LEU A 37 11.42 3.83 20.78
C LEU A 37 10.52 4.96 20.31
N ARG A 38 10.25 5.03 19.01
CA ARG A 38 9.17 5.84 18.44
C ARG A 38 8.33 5.04 17.46
N LEU A 39 7.10 5.47 17.25
CA LEU A 39 6.23 4.95 16.21
C LEU A 39 6.35 5.83 14.96
N VAL A 40 6.62 5.22 13.81
CA VAL A 40 6.51 5.83 12.49
C VAL A 40 5.30 5.21 11.81
N ASN A 41 4.25 6.00 11.55
CA ASN A 41 3.06 5.48 10.91
C ASN A 41 3.16 5.60 9.38
N ALA A 42 3.51 4.50 8.70
CA ALA A 42 3.58 4.42 7.24
C ALA A 42 2.35 3.73 6.61
N SER A 43 1.23 3.59 7.34
CA SER A 43 -0.03 3.07 6.81
C SER A 43 -1.17 4.07 6.96
N SER A 44 -1.94 4.27 5.88
CA SER A 44 -3.17 5.06 5.89
C SER A 44 -4.41 4.25 6.27
N ALA A 45 -4.25 3.01 6.76
CA ALA A 45 -5.34 2.09 7.06
C ALA A 45 -6.27 2.57 8.19
N TYR A 46 -5.73 3.36 9.12
CA TYR A 46 -6.44 3.88 10.28
C TYR A 46 -6.08 5.36 10.48
N ALA A 47 -6.99 6.13 11.06
CA ALA A 47 -6.79 7.55 11.32
C ALA A 47 -5.61 7.84 12.26
N GLY A 48 -5.35 6.94 13.21
CA GLY A 48 -4.22 7.02 14.12
C GLY A 48 -3.87 5.65 14.70
N LEU A 49 -2.59 5.49 15.04
CA LEU A 49 -2.04 4.27 15.64
C LEU A 49 -1.37 4.59 16.98
N ASP A 50 -1.44 3.64 17.90
CA ASP A 50 -0.77 3.70 19.19
C ASP A 50 0.39 2.67 19.22
N LEU A 51 1.39 2.93 20.06
CA LEU A 51 2.49 2.03 20.32
C LEU A 51 2.53 1.67 21.80
N LYS A 52 2.65 0.38 22.10
CA LYS A 52 2.85 -0.13 23.45
C LYS A 52 4.12 -0.97 23.57
N HIS A 53 4.74 -0.95 24.74
CA HIS A 53 5.83 -1.82 25.15
C HIS A 53 5.43 -2.51 26.46
N GLY A 54 5.22 -3.82 26.42
CA GLY A 54 4.41 -4.52 27.43
C GLY A 54 3.03 -3.86 27.56
N ASP A 55 2.66 -3.50 28.79
CA ASP A 55 1.41 -2.79 29.09
C ASP A 55 1.52 -1.26 29.01
N ASN A 56 2.74 -0.73 28.85
CA ASN A 56 3.00 0.71 28.84
C ASN A 56 2.70 1.31 27.46
N SER A 57 1.96 2.42 27.43
CA SER A 57 1.77 3.21 26.21
C SER A 57 2.97 4.12 25.98
N LEU A 58 3.59 4.00 24.80
CA LEU A 58 4.75 4.81 24.38
C LEU A 58 4.34 5.94 23.42
N ALA A 59 3.31 5.72 22.61
CA ALA A 59 2.75 6.73 21.70
C ALA A 59 1.26 6.49 21.50
N SER A 60 0.50 7.56 21.22
CA SER A 60 -0.92 7.50 20.92
C SER A 60 -1.32 8.40 19.76
N GLY A 61 -2.30 7.97 18.98
CA GLY A 61 -2.93 8.76 17.92
C GLY A 61 -1.99 9.19 16.80
N VAL A 62 -0.93 8.42 16.52
CA VAL A 62 0.05 8.78 15.49
C VAL A 62 -0.59 8.64 14.10
N ALA A 63 -0.86 9.78 13.47
CA ALA A 63 -1.48 9.84 12.14
C ALA A 63 -0.54 9.32 11.04
N TYR A 64 -1.11 8.93 9.88
CA TYR A 64 -0.32 8.54 8.71
C TYR A 64 0.68 9.64 8.32
N GLY A 65 1.91 9.24 8.00
CA GLY A 65 2.96 10.17 7.60
C GLY A 65 3.61 10.92 8.76
N ALA A 66 3.31 10.55 10.01
CA ALA A 66 3.91 11.13 11.20
C ALA A 66 4.82 10.14 11.94
N ALA A 67 5.76 10.69 12.72
CA ALA A 67 6.53 9.97 13.71
C ALA A 67 6.22 10.54 15.11
N SER A 68 6.08 9.68 16.11
CA SER A 68 5.97 10.13 17.50
C SER A 68 7.31 10.66 18.02
N ALA A 69 7.27 11.33 19.17
CA ALA A 69 8.46 11.51 19.99
C ALA A 69 9.03 10.14 20.42
N TYR A 70 10.32 10.12 20.76
CA TYR A 70 10.91 8.95 21.41
C TYR A 70 10.41 8.82 22.85
N ALA A 71 10.15 7.59 23.25
CA ALA A 71 9.84 7.20 24.61
C ALA A 71 10.84 6.13 25.08
N SER A 72 11.19 6.19 26.37
CA SER A 72 12.07 5.21 26.98
C SER A 72 11.37 3.85 27.09
N ALA A 73 12.07 2.78 26.72
CA ALA A 73 11.65 1.40 26.88
C ALA A 73 12.78 0.58 27.53
N GLN A 74 12.45 -0.45 28.29
CA GLN A 74 13.45 -1.34 28.88
C GLN A 74 14.23 -2.07 27.77
N ALA A 75 15.57 -2.09 27.87
CA ALA A 75 16.44 -2.87 27.00
C ALA A 75 16.26 -4.38 27.26
N GLY A 76 16.65 -5.19 26.28
CA GLY A 76 16.39 -6.63 26.24
C GLY A 76 15.22 -6.97 25.31
N SER A 77 14.83 -8.25 25.33
CA SER A 77 13.71 -8.74 24.52
C SER A 77 12.39 -8.44 25.22
N SER A 78 11.46 -7.80 24.52
CA SER A 78 10.16 -7.44 25.09
C SER A 78 9.09 -7.28 24.02
N LEU A 79 7.83 -7.49 24.42
CA LEU A 79 6.69 -7.29 23.55
C LEU A 79 6.55 -5.81 23.18
N VAL A 80 6.51 -5.53 21.88
CA VAL A 80 6.10 -4.26 21.31
C VAL A 80 4.83 -4.49 20.51
N ALA A 81 3.76 -3.77 20.83
CA ALA A 81 2.47 -3.91 20.18
C ALA A 81 2.07 -2.62 19.44
N LEU A 82 1.69 -2.78 18.18
CA LEU A 82 1.02 -1.76 17.38
C LEU A 82 -0.48 -1.92 17.59
N VAL A 83 -1.15 -0.84 17.98
CA VAL A 83 -2.56 -0.87 18.36
C VAL A 83 -3.32 0.16 17.51
N GLN A 84 -4.54 -0.17 17.10
CA GLN A 84 -5.45 0.83 16.57
C GLN A 84 -5.75 1.83 17.68
N SER A 85 -5.69 3.13 17.42
CA SER A 85 -5.96 4.11 18.48
C SER A 85 -7.36 3.91 19.08
N GLY A 86 -7.42 3.68 20.39
CA GLY A 86 -8.66 3.33 21.12
C GLY A 86 -9.27 1.96 20.78
N GLY A 87 -8.52 1.06 20.13
CA GLY A 87 -9.00 -0.21 19.61
C GLY A 87 -8.12 -1.41 19.94
N ASN A 88 -8.15 -2.41 19.06
CA ASN A 88 -7.47 -3.69 19.24
C ASN A 88 -6.00 -3.65 18.80
N THR A 89 -5.21 -4.61 19.31
CA THR A 89 -3.85 -4.88 18.80
C THR A 89 -3.92 -5.32 17.33
N LEU A 90 -3.12 -4.67 16.49
CA LEU A 90 -3.07 -4.88 15.04
C LEU A 90 -1.88 -5.76 14.63
N SER A 91 -0.73 -5.57 15.29
CA SER A 91 0.45 -6.41 15.13
C SER A 91 1.32 -6.36 16.39
N SER A 92 2.19 -7.36 16.57
CA SER A 92 3.12 -7.44 17.70
C SER A 92 4.49 -7.96 17.26
N LEU A 93 5.53 -7.49 17.94
CA LEU A 93 6.93 -7.85 17.71
C LEU A 93 7.61 -8.15 19.06
N TYR A 94 8.70 -8.90 19.03
CA TYR A 94 9.59 -9.13 20.18
C TYR A 94 11.01 -8.68 19.83
N PRO A 95 11.28 -7.38 19.62
CA PRO A 95 12.63 -6.91 19.35
C PRO A 95 13.53 -7.11 20.56
N SER A 96 14.80 -7.42 20.29
CA SER A 96 15.88 -7.30 21.27
C SER A 96 16.43 -5.88 21.22
N LEU A 97 16.13 -5.09 22.25
CA LEU A 97 16.51 -3.68 22.34
C LEU A 97 17.85 -3.54 23.04
N SER A 98 18.83 -2.88 22.42
CA SER A 98 20.11 -2.59 23.04
C SER A 98 20.03 -1.33 23.91
N LYS A 99 20.72 -1.35 25.06
CA LYS A 99 20.90 -0.16 25.92
C LYS A 99 21.47 0.99 25.09
N ASP A 100 20.98 2.20 25.35
CA ASP A 100 21.39 3.47 24.72
C ASP A 100 21.18 3.56 23.19
N ALA A 101 20.43 2.62 22.60
CA ALA A 101 20.08 2.64 21.18
C ALA A 101 18.69 3.26 20.92
N HIS A 102 18.52 3.79 19.69
CA HIS A 102 17.26 4.35 19.20
C HIS A 102 16.63 3.41 18.17
N TYR A 103 15.30 3.30 18.21
CA TYR A 103 14.53 2.44 17.32
C TYR A 103 13.26 3.14 16.81
N SER A 104 12.97 2.96 15.53
CA SER A 104 11.66 3.22 14.95
C SER A 104 10.89 1.92 14.78
N ILE A 105 9.68 1.89 15.33
CA ILE A 105 8.67 0.89 14.99
C ILE A 105 7.87 1.45 13.82
N ILE A 106 8.03 0.86 12.64
CA ILE A 106 7.42 1.35 11.41
C ILE A 106 6.20 0.50 11.10
N SER A 107 5.01 1.09 11.09
CA SER A 107 3.78 0.40 10.69
C SER A 107 3.56 0.45 9.18
N TYR A 108 3.01 -0.62 8.61
CA TYR A 108 2.67 -0.69 7.18
C TYR A 108 1.56 -1.72 6.94
N GLY A 109 1.05 -1.81 5.71
CA GLY A 109 -0.05 -2.68 5.34
C GLY A 109 -1.41 -1.97 5.35
N TRP A 110 -2.49 -2.73 5.41
CA TRP A 110 -3.87 -2.25 5.28
C TRP A 110 -4.77 -2.79 6.41
N ALA A 111 -6.00 -2.26 6.49
CA ALA A 111 -6.99 -2.72 7.46
C ALA A 111 -7.20 -4.24 7.34
N GLY A 112 -7.13 -4.96 8.47
CA GLY A 112 -7.17 -6.41 8.54
C GLY A 112 -5.86 -7.14 8.22
N ALA A 113 -4.79 -6.46 7.78
CA ALA A 113 -3.49 -7.06 7.49
C ALA A 113 -2.32 -6.13 7.81
N MET A 114 -2.42 -5.44 8.95
CA MET A 114 -1.36 -4.55 9.43
C MET A 114 -0.12 -5.33 9.83
N LYS A 115 1.04 -4.72 9.59
CA LYS A 115 2.35 -5.23 9.96
C LYS A 115 3.17 -4.11 10.59
N SER A 116 4.22 -4.52 11.29
CA SER A 116 5.21 -3.63 11.87
C SER A 116 6.60 -4.19 11.64
N THR A 117 7.58 -3.31 11.44
CA THR A 117 9.00 -3.67 11.40
C THR A 117 9.79 -2.75 12.33
N VAL A 118 11.01 -3.16 12.68
CA VAL A 118 11.91 -2.41 13.56
C VAL A 118 13.08 -1.91 12.75
N LEU A 119 13.33 -0.60 12.82
CA LEU A 119 14.53 0.03 12.29
C LEU A 119 15.38 0.53 13.46
N GLN A 120 16.61 0.05 13.55
CA GLN A 120 17.59 0.61 14.47
C GLN A 120 18.18 1.90 13.88
N GLU A 121 18.31 2.93 14.71
CA GLU A 121 18.65 4.29 14.31
C GLU A 121 19.99 4.75 14.90
N ASN A 122 21.01 3.90 14.76
CA ASN A 122 22.37 4.11 15.27
C ASN A 122 23.44 4.00 14.18
N GLU A 123 23.06 4.19 12.91
CA GLU A 123 24.02 4.21 11.81
C GLU A 123 24.98 5.39 11.99
N GLU A 124 26.28 5.12 11.85
CA GLU A 124 27.30 6.16 11.95
C GLU A 124 27.11 7.20 10.84
N ALA A 125 27.15 8.48 11.20
CA ALA A 125 27.07 9.57 10.24
C ALA A 125 28.24 9.49 9.24
N PRO A 126 28.01 9.74 7.93
CA PRO A 126 29.09 9.79 6.95
C PRO A 126 29.98 11.03 7.16
N ALA A 127 31.05 11.11 6.37
CA ALA A 127 31.92 12.28 6.35
C ALA A 127 31.18 13.57 5.94
N GLU A 128 31.79 14.72 6.20
CA GLU A 128 31.25 16.01 5.75
C GLU A 128 31.07 16.06 4.23
N ASN A 129 30.00 16.71 3.77
CA ASN A 129 29.54 16.77 2.37
C ASN A 129 29.00 15.45 1.80
N TYR A 130 28.82 14.43 2.64
CA TYR A 130 28.17 13.18 2.28
C TYR A 130 26.91 12.94 3.11
N SER A 131 26.05 12.06 2.61
CA SER A 131 24.85 11.55 3.25
C SER A 131 24.80 10.03 3.08
N LYS A 132 23.96 9.34 3.86
CA LYS A 132 23.61 7.93 3.65
C LYS A 132 22.11 7.82 3.39
N LEU A 133 21.73 7.05 2.37
CA LEU A 133 20.35 6.69 2.08
C LEU A 133 20.21 5.18 2.06
N MET A 134 19.27 4.65 2.84
CA MET A 134 18.79 3.27 2.71
C MET A 134 17.36 3.29 2.14
N VAL A 135 17.03 2.32 1.30
CA VAL A 135 15.65 2.06 0.86
C VAL A 135 15.16 0.83 1.60
N LEU A 136 14.08 0.99 2.37
CA LEU A 136 13.39 -0.08 3.05
C LEU A 136 12.10 -0.40 2.28
N ASN A 137 12.10 -1.48 1.51
CA ASN A 137 10.96 -1.84 0.69
C ASN A 137 9.93 -2.64 1.50
N LEU A 138 8.90 -1.98 2.02
CA LEU A 138 7.76 -2.60 2.70
C LEU A 138 6.56 -2.83 1.77
N ALA A 139 6.77 -2.78 0.45
CA ALA A 139 5.78 -3.01 -0.58
C ALA A 139 6.08 -4.30 -1.37
N PRO A 140 5.94 -5.49 -0.78
CA PRO A 140 6.24 -6.75 -1.47
C PRO A 140 5.36 -6.99 -2.70
N GLU A 141 4.13 -6.49 -2.70
CA GLU A 141 3.31 -6.47 -3.91
C GLU A 141 3.91 -5.61 -5.02
N ALA A 142 4.63 -4.53 -4.74
CA ALA A 142 5.36 -3.81 -5.75
C ALA A 142 6.73 -4.44 -5.98
N GLY A 143 6.82 -5.78 -6.03
CA GLY A 143 8.05 -6.60 -5.92
C GLY A 143 9.32 -6.06 -6.58
N ALA A 144 10.50 -6.47 -6.08
CA ALA A 144 11.84 -5.93 -6.32
C ALA A 144 11.97 -4.59 -7.11
N LEU A 145 12.54 -3.58 -6.44
CA LEU A 145 12.66 -2.23 -6.97
C LEU A 145 14.10 -1.86 -7.32
N ASP A 146 14.28 -1.18 -8.45
CA ASP A 146 15.51 -0.46 -8.77
C ASP A 146 15.33 1.02 -8.40
N VAL A 147 16.37 1.63 -7.84
CA VAL A 147 16.35 2.99 -7.30
C VAL A 147 17.35 3.85 -8.04
N TYR A 148 16.85 4.96 -8.57
CA TYR A 148 17.65 5.91 -9.35
C TYR A 148 17.66 7.26 -8.64
N LEU A 149 18.85 7.85 -8.58
CA LEU A 149 19.11 9.16 -8.03
C LEU A 149 19.77 10.01 -9.11
N THR A 150 19.11 11.07 -9.54
CA THR A 150 19.60 11.96 -10.59
C THR A 150 19.39 13.41 -10.20
N GLN A 151 19.89 14.37 -11.00
CA GLN A 151 19.45 15.75 -10.87
C GLN A 151 18.02 15.90 -11.43
N ASN A 152 17.34 16.98 -11.01
CA ASN A 152 15.87 17.07 -11.12
C ASN A 152 15.33 16.96 -12.56
N ILE A 153 16.05 17.51 -13.55
CA ILE A 153 15.61 17.54 -14.95
C ILE A 153 16.17 16.38 -15.79
N ASP A 154 17.04 15.55 -15.21
CA ASP A 154 17.70 14.49 -15.96
C ASP A 154 16.70 13.39 -16.35
N GLU A 155 16.75 12.98 -17.62
CA GLU A 155 16.01 11.82 -18.08
C GLU A 155 16.50 10.55 -17.37
N LEU A 156 15.60 9.57 -17.26
CA LEU A 156 15.96 8.29 -16.65
C LEU A 156 16.71 7.38 -17.64
N ALA A 157 16.58 7.65 -18.94
CA ALA A 157 17.15 6.82 -19.99
C ALA A 157 18.68 6.65 -19.81
N ASN A 158 19.15 5.40 -19.86
CA ASN A 158 20.57 5.04 -19.72
C ASN A 158 21.21 5.35 -18.36
N VAL A 159 20.42 5.70 -17.34
CA VAL A 159 20.91 5.83 -15.96
C VAL A 159 20.98 4.45 -15.31
N SER A 160 22.10 4.10 -14.68
CA SER A 160 22.21 2.89 -13.85
C SER A 160 21.57 3.10 -12.48
N PRO A 161 20.93 2.08 -11.90
CA PRO A 161 20.36 2.20 -10.55
C PRO A 161 21.47 2.37 -9.51
N ALA A 162 21.26 3.29 -8.57
CA ALA A 162 22.12 3.46 -7.39
C ALA A 162 21.98 2.27 -6.42
N MET A 163 20.78 1.71 -6.33
CA MET A 163 20.47 0.48 -5.60
C MET A 163 19.59 -0.38 -6.49
N SER A 164 19.99 -1.62 -6.76
CA SER A 164 19.26 -2.53 -7.65
C SER A 164 18.56 -3.64 -6.87
N ALA A 165 17.46 -4.13 -7.44
CA ALA A 165 16.74 -5.33 -7.00
C ALA A 165 16.40 -5.35 -5.50
N VAL A 166 16.03 -4.21 -4.91
CA VAL A 166 15.63 -4.12 -3.50
C VAL A 166 14.34 -4.90 -3.28
N ALA A 167 14.49 -6.13 -2.79
CA ALA A 167 13.40 -7.08 -2.63
C ALA A 167 12.32 -6.60 -1.65
N GLY A 168 11.09 -7.04 -1.88
CA GLY A 168 9.97 -6.75 -0.98
C GLY A 168 10.20 -7.37 0.41
N GLY A 169 10.01 -6.57 1.45
CA GLY A 169 10.32 -6.95 2.84
C GLY A 169 11.80 -6.84 3.21
N SER A 170 12.64 -6.24 2.36
CA SER A 170 14.09 -6.10 2.58
C SER A 170 14.54 -4.65 2.45
N SER A 171 15.79 -4.39 2.85
CA SER A 171 16.44 -3.10 2.61
C SER A 171 17.59 -3.22 1.62
N SER A 172 17.97 -2.09 1.02
CA SER A 172 19.13 -1.98 0.14
C SER A 172 20.48 -2.00 0.86
N GLY A 173 20.48 -1.87 2.20
CA GLY A 173 21.63 -1.33 2.94
C GLY A 173 21.82 0.17 2.71
N TYR A 174 22.73 0.78 3.46
CA TYR A 174 23.03 2.22 3.33
C TYR A 174 23.95 2.48 2.14
N TYR A 175 23.48 3.33 1.24
CA TYR A 175 24.24 3.88 0.11
C TYR A 175 24.79 5.26 0.50
N THR A 176 26.11 5.44 0.43
CA THR A 176 26.75 6.74 0.69
C THR A 176 26.84 7.56 -0.59
N LEU A 177 26.42 8.81 -0.54
CA LEU A 177 26.41 9.73 -1.67
C LEU A 177 26.72 11.16 -1.22
N THR A 178 27.07 12.04 -2.16
CA THR A 178 27.25 13.46 -1.85
C THR A 178 25.96 14.06 -1.30
N SER A 179 26.06 14.97 -0.34
CA SER A 179 24.89 15.73 0.12
C SER A 179 24.39 16.66 -0.98
N GLY A 180 23.07 16.81 -1.11
CA GLY A 180 22.44 17.64 -2.12
C GLY A 180 20.97 17.32 -2.33
N SER A 181 20.41 17.89 -3.40
CA SER A 181 19.06 17.60 -3.86
C SER A 181 19.08 16.59 -5.00
N TYR A 182 18.15 15.65 -4.97
CA TYR A 182 18.04 14.57 -5.95
C TYR A 182 16.59 14.37 -6.36
N ARG A 183 16.34 14.09 -7.63
CA ARG A 183 15.11 13.40 -8.03
C ARG A 183 15.29 11.92 -7.78
N LEU A 184 14.34 11.32 -7.07
CA LEU A 184 14.37 9.90 -6.73
C LEU A 184 13.28 9.18 -7.53
N ARG A 185 13.66 8.17 -8.30
CA ARG A 185 12.74 7.36 -9.10
C ARG A 185 12.89 5.89 -8.72
N LEU A 186 11.76 5.21 -8.56
CA LEU A 186 11.69 3.77 -8.32
C LEU A 186 11.07 3.09 -9.54
N SER A 187 11.71 2.06 -10.07
CA SER A 187 11.12 1.21 -11.11
C SER A 187 11.04 -0.24 -10.67
N GLY A 188 10.26 -1.05 -11.41
CA GLY A 188 10.40 -2.50 -11.33
C GLY A 188 11.82 -2.92 -11.69
N SER A 189 12.37 -3.89 -10.96
CA SER A 189 13.76 -4.30 -11.17
C SER A 189 14.00 -4.85 -12.58
N GLY A 190 15.10 -4.39 -13.19
CA GLY A 190 15.48 -4.68 -14.57
C GLY A 190 14.58 -4.04 -15.63
N ARG A 191 13.61 -3.19 -15.22
CA ARG A 191 12.59 -2.61 -16.09
C ARG A 191 12.47 -1.11 -15.83
N GLN A 192 13.44 -0.35 -16.32
CA GLN A 192 13.52 1.12 -16.12
C GLN A 192 12.26 1.88 -16.54
N GLY A 193 11.54 1.42 -17.57
CA GLY A 193 10.26 2.01 -18.01
C GLY A 193 9.05 1.69 -17.12
N ASP A 194 9.14 0.70 -16.21
CA ASP A 194 8.10 0.38 -15.23
C ASP A 194 8.24 1.29 -14.00
N LEU A 195 7.97 2.58 -14.17
CA LEU A 195 8.06 3.58 -13.11
C LEU A 195 6.94 3.39 -12.08
N ARG A 196 7.31 3.29 -10.80
CA ARG A 196 6.41 3.01 -9.68
C ARG A 196 6.29 4.14 -8.66
N LEU A 197 7.30 5.01 -8.62
CA LEU A 197 7.30 6.26 -7.87
C LEU A 197 8.31 7.23 -8.50
N ASP A 198 7.95 8.51 -8.52
CA ASP A 198 8.80 9.60 -8.98
C ASP A 198 8.67 10.78 -8.02
N ILE A 199 9.72 11.03 -7.26
CA ILE A 199 9.82 12.10 -6.30
C ILE A 199 10.63 13.24 -6.94
N PRO A 200 10.01 14.37 -7.30
CA PRO A 200 10.67 15.43 -8.06
C PRO A 200 11.93 15.99 -7.39
N SER A 201 11.93 16.03 -6.06
CA SER A 201 13.11 16.40 -5.29
C SER A 201 13.04 15.87 -3.86
N ILE A 202 14.10 15.20 -3.42
CA ILE A 202 14.45 14.97 -2.02
C ILE A 202 15.72 15.76 -1.70
N THR A 203 15.89 16.18 -0.45
CA THR A 203 17.12 16.83 0.02
C THR A 203 17.80 15.96 1.05
N LEU A 204 19.10 15.72 0.86
CA LEU A 204 19.97 14.97 1.76
C LEU A 204 21.11 15.89 2.21
N GLY A 205 21.10 16.27 3.48
CA GLY A 205 22.08 17.17 4.09
C GLY A 205 23.40 16.49 4.43
N SER A 206 24.45 17.29 4.60
CA SER A 206 25.77 16.83 5.08
C SER A 206 25.62 16.07 6.41
N LYS A 207 26.28 14.91 6.51
CA LYS A 207 26.22 13.98 7.66
C LYS A 207 24.84 13.35 7.93
N GLN A 208 23.85 13.55 7.06
CA GLN A 208 22.52 12.96 7.25
C GLN A 208 22.53 11.45 6.97
N VAL A 209 21.87 10.69 7.84
CA VAL A 209 21.43 9.31 7.57
C VAL A 209 19.92 9.33 7.38
N ALA A 210 19.46 8.81 6.24
CA ALA A 210 18.04 8.74 5.89
C ALA A 210 17.64 7.34 5.43
N THR A 211 16.39 7.00 5.69
CA THR A 211 15.72 5.79 5.18
C THR A 211 14.50 6.20 4.38
N LEU A 212 14.44 5.82 3.09
CA LEU A 212 13.20 5.85 2.32
C LEU A 212 12.41 4.58 2.63
N VAL A 213 11.37 4.71 3.44
CA VAL A 213 10.38 3.65 3.68
C VAL A 213 9.42 3.64 2.50
N VAL A 214 9.40 2.53 1.76
CA VAL A 214 8.51 2.35 0.60
C VAL A 214 7.32 1.50 1.02
N THR A 215 6.10 1.97 0.75
CA THR A 215 4.86 1.30 1.14
C THR A 215 3.93 1.13 -0.06
N PRO A 216 3.10 0.07 -0.07
CA PRO A 216 2.26 -0.20 -1.22
C PRO A 216 1.09 0.79 -1.34
N THR A 217 0.59 0.93 -2.56
CA THR A 217 -0.67 1.62 -2.86
C THR A 217 -1.79 0.61 -3.11
N GLN A 218 -3.03 1.08 -3.24
CA GLN A 218 -4.19 0.20 -3.48
C GLN A 218 -4.12 -0.56 -4.81
N GLY A 219 -3.49 0.03 -5.85
CA GLY A 219 -3.23 -0.64 -7.12
C GLY A 219 -2.16 -1.75 -7.03
N GLY A 220 -1.47 -1.88 -5.89
CA GLY A 220 -0.55 -2.98 -5.63
C GLY A 220 0.76 -2.97 -6.43
N VAL A 221 0.97 -2.01 -7.35
CA VAL A 221 2.20 -1.88 -8.14
C VAL A 221 2.89 -0.53 -7.92
N LEU A 222 2.14 0.56 -7.91
CA LEU A 222 2.69 1.86 -7.52
C LEU A 222 2.97 1.87 -6.02
N VAL A 223 3.88 2.74 -5.59
CA VAL A 223 4.31 2.83 -4.19
C VAL A 223 4.29 4.26 -3.68
N ASN A 224 4.18 4.41 -2.38
CA ASN A 224 4.45 5.66 -1.68
C ASN A 224 5.82 5.60 -1.01
N GLY A 225 6.46 6.75 -0.81
CA GLY A 225 7.70 6.90 -0.07
C GLY A 225 7.52 7.73 1.19
N LEU A 226 8.21 7.37 2.27
CA LEU A 226 8.37 8.21 3.45
C LEU A 226 9.86 8.31 3.76
N LEU A 227 10.43 9.51 3.66
CA LEU A 227 11.84 9.76 3.95
C LEU A 227 11.98 10.06 5.44
N LEU A 228 12.47 9.05 6.18
CA LEU A 228 12.74 9.12 7.60
C LEU A 228 14.19 9.55 7.82
N THR A 229 14.42 10.66 8.50
CA THR A 229 15.75 11.04 8.97
C THR A 229 16.03 10.33 10.28
N GLN A 230 17.22 9.72 10.39
CA GLN A 230 17.66 9.06 11.60
C GLN A 230 17.58 10.04 12.78
N GLN A 231 16.86 9.66 13.84
CA GLN A 231 16.59 10.46 15.04
C GLN A 231 16.00 11.86 14.75
N GLY A 232 15.44 12.06 13.56
CA GLY A 232 14.94 13.35 13.08
C GLY A 232 13.52 13.27 12.51
N GLY A 233 13.17 14.22 11.65
CA GLY A 233 11.83 14.30 11.05
C GLY A 233 11.52 13.24 10.00
N LEU A 234 10.27 13.28 9.53
CA LEU A 234 9.73 12.43 8.47
C LEU A 234 9.12 13.33 7.38
N SER A 235 9.32 12.96 6.11
CA SER A 235 8.66 13.62 4.98
C SER A 235 7.97 12.58 4.09
N THR A 236 6.73 12.82 3.70
CA THR A 236 5.95 11.90 2.87
C THR A 236 5.98 12.30 1.40
N TYR A 237 6.11 11.30 0.54
CA TYR A 237 6.07 11.43 -0.91
C TYR A 237 5.11 10.37 -1.46
N GLY A 238 3.85 10.77 -1.65
CA GLY A 238 2.84 9.89 -2.23
C GLY A 238 3.09 9.63 -3.72
N ALA A 239 2.46 8.57 -4.24
CA ALA A 239 2.32 8.41 -5.68
C ALA A 239 1.64 9.66 -6.28
N SER A 240 2.06 10.06 -7.47
CA SER A 240 1.46 11.15 -8.26
C SER A 240 0.71 10.66 -9.50
N LYS A 241 0.84 9.37 -9.79
CA LYS A 241 0.26 8.69 -10.95
C LYS A 241 -0.75 7.65 -10.51
N ALA A 242 -1.64 7.26 -11.41
CA ALA A 242 -2.47 6.06 -11.34
C ALA A 242 -2.08 5.12 -12.49
N ARG A 243 -2.65 3.91 -12.52
CA ARG A 243 -2.62 3.08 -13.72
C ARG A 243 -4.02 2.86 -14.24
N ALA A 244 -4.19 2.91 -15.55
CA ALA A 244 -5.48 2.69 -16.18
C ALA A 244 -5.33 1.77 -17.39
N ARG A 245 -6.35 0.96 -17.65
CA ARG A 245 -6.53 0.22 -18.90
C ARG A 245 -7.95 0.40 -19.40
N VAL A 246 -8.16 0.17 -20.68
CA VAL A 246 -9.50 0.11 -21.27
C VAL A 246 -9.86 -1.33 -21.62
N VAL A 247 -11.12 -1.69 -21.43
CA VAL A 247 -11.69 -2.96 -21.88
C VAL A 247 -12.84 -2.66 -22.83
N ALA A 248 -12.70 -3.11 -24.08
CA ALA A 248 -13.76 -3.07 -25.07
C ALA A 248 -14.62 -4.33 -24.90
N ALA A 249 -15.76 -4.20 -24.20
CA ALA A 249 -16.71 -5.29 -23.95
C ALA A 249 -17.99 -5.18 -24.80
N LEU A 250 -18.05 -4.21 -25.71
CA LEU A 250 -19.19 -3.93 -26.59
C LEU A 250 -19.67 -5.17 -27.36
N ALA A 251 -20.98 -5.22 -27.63
CA ALA A 251 -21.56 -6.22 -28.51
C ALA A 251 -21.18 -6.00 -29.99
N ASP A 252 -21.46 -7.03 -30.79
CA ASP A 252 -21.49 -6.96 -32.26
C ASP A 252 -20.18 -6.49 -32.91
N SER A 253 -19.05 -6.82 -32.26
CA SER A 253 -17.68 -6.53 -32.74
C SER A 253 -17.43 -5.05 -33.08
N ALA A 254 -17.96 -4.16 -32.26
CA ALA A 254 -17.69 -2.73 -32.38
C ALA A 254 -16.20 -2.41 -32.25
N GLU A 255 -15.74 -1.43 -33.02
CA GLU A 255 -14.38 -0.93 -32.93
C GLU A 255 -14.28 0.18 -31.89
N LEU A 256 -13.24 0.15 -31.06
CA LEU A 256 -12.97 1.11 -30.00
C LEU A 256 -11.59 1.75 -30.18
N THR A 257 -11.49 3.04 -29.89
CA THR A 257 -10.22 3.73 -29.59
C THR A 257 -10.37 4.56 -28.32
N ALA A 258 -9.33 4.63 -27.50
CA ALA A 258 -9.34 5.39 -26.26
C ALA A 258 -7.97 6.00 -25.92
N THR A 259 -7.98 7.30 -25.60
CA THR A 259 -6.84 7.99 -24.98
C THR A 259 -7.27 8.67 -23.68
N LEU A 260 -6.38 8.68 -22.70
CA LEU A 260 -6.53 9.41 -21.45
C LEU A 260 -5.43 10.48 -21.39
N ASP A 261 -5.84 11.74 -21.55
CA ASP A 261 -4.99 12.83 -22.03
C ASP A 261 -4.20 12.39 -23.27
N SER A 262 -2.86 12.38 -23.19
CA SER A 262 -1.96 11.97 -24.26
C SER A 262 -1.61 10.48 -24.23
N VAL A 263 -2.09 9.71 -23.24
CA VAL A 263 -1.77 8.29 -23.10
C VAL A 263 -2.80 7.45 -23.86
N THR A 264 -2.35 6.69 -24.87
CA THR A 264 -3.21 5.72 -25.56
C THR A 264 -3.46 4.51 -24.67
N LEU A 265 -4.72 4.33 -24.25
CA LEU A 265 -5.15 3.17 -23.45
C LEU A 265 -5.67 2.03 -24.33
N MET A 266 -6.24 2.36 -25.49
CA MET A 266 -6.71 1.39 -26.47
C MET A 266 -6.44 1.95 -27.87
N PRO A 267 -5.47 1.39 -28.63
CA PRO A 267 -5.39 1.68 -30.06
C PRO A 267 -6.65 1.15 -30.77
N ARG A 268 -6.76 1.38 -32.08
CA ARG A 268 -7.92 0.90 -32.87
C ARG A 268 -8.06 -0.61 -32.76
N SER A 269 -9.05 -1.06 -31.99
CA SER A 269 -9.25 -2.45 -31.58
C SER A 269 -10.71 -2.87 -31.73
N VAL A 270 -10.94 -4.13 -32.13
CA VAL A 270 -12.29 -4.71 -32.28
C VAL A 270 -12.68 -5.42 -30.99
N ALA A 271 -13.91 -5.18 -30.49
CA ALA A 271 -14.44 -5.86 -29.32
C ALA A 271 -14.76 -7.35 -29.59
N PRO A 272 -14.59 -8.24 -28.59
CA PRO A 272 -14.04 -7.94 -27.27
C PRO A 272 -12.51 -7.80 -27.26
N ASN A 273 -11.98 -6.84 -26.50
CA ASN A 273 -10.55 -6.62 -26.34
C ASN A 273 -10.20 -6.08 -24.94
N ILE A 274 -9.11 -6.56 -24.35
CA ILE A 274 -8.64 -6.16 -23.03
C ILE A 274 -7.28 -5.47 -23.21
N GLY A 275 -7.20 -4.18 -22.91
CA GLY A 275 -5.95 -3.43 -22.96
C GLY A 275 -5.02 -3.73 -21.77
N GLU A 276 -3.80 -3.22 -21.87
CA GLU A 276 -2.81 -3.25 -20.79
C GLU A 276 -2.92 -2.03 -19.88
N TYR A 277 -2.48 -2.18 -18.63
CA TYR A 277 -2.35 -1.03 -17.74
C TYR A 277 -1.25 -0.10 -18.23
N GLN A 278 -1.57 1.18 -18.34
CA GLN A 278 -0.64 2.27 -18.63
C GLN A 278 -0.56 3.21 -17.44
N LEU A 279 0.60 3.80 -17.22
CA LEU A 279 0.79 4.86 -16.23
C LEU A 279 0.12 6.14 -16.74
N VAL A 280 -0.73 6.74 -15.92
CA VAL A 280 -1.48 7.96 -16.25
C VAL A 280 -1.41 8.96 -15.10
N ASP A 281 -1.63 10.24 -15.39
CA ASP A 281 -1.74 11.25 -14.35
C ASP A 281 -2.94 11.00 -13.44
N ALA A 282 -2.74 11.18 -12.13
CA ALA A 282 -3.84 11.23 -11.18
C ALA A 282 -4.60 12.56 -11.30
N GLY A 283 -5.82 12.62 -10.77
CA GLY A 283 -6.72 13.76 -10.88
C GLY A 283 -7.88 13.47 -11.83
N THR A 284 -8.20 14.40 -12.73
CA THR A 284 -9.33 14.29 -13.66
C THR A 284 -8.85 14.39 -15.11
N PRO A 285 -8.08 13.41 -15.61
CA PRO A 285 -7.59 13.42 -16.98
C PRO A 285 -8.73 13.39 -18.01
N THR A 286 -8.48 13.95 -19.19
CA THR A 286 -9.45 14.03 -20.28
C THR A 286 -9.53 12.68 -21.00
N LEU A 287 -10.68 12.02 -20.95
CA LEU A 287 -10.92 10.77 -21.67
C LEU A 287 -11.49 11.05 -23.06
N ASN A 288 -10.74 10.71 -24.11
CA ASN A 288 -11.24 10.68 -25.47
C ASN A 288 -11.56 9.23 -25.86
N LEU A 289 -12.82 8.99 -26.21
CA LEU A 289 -13.32 7.66 -26.52
C LEU A 289 -14.11 7.72 -27.83
N SER A 290 -13.87 6.78 -28.75
CA SER A 290 -14.72 6.64 -29.93
C SER A 290 -15.08 5.19 -30.21
N VAL A 291 -16.32 5.00 -30.64
CA VAL A 291 -16.89 3.70 -31.02
C VAL A 291 -17.28 3.79 -32.49
N ASN A 292 -16.76 2.90 -33.34
CA ASN A 292 -16.96 2.90 -34.79
C ASN A 292 -16.66 4.28 -35.43
N GLY A 293 -15.64 4.98 -34.94
CA GLY A 293 -15.27 6.32 -35.38
C GLY A 293 -16.15 7.46 -34.87
N ARG A 294 -17.23 7.18 -34.13
CA ARG A 294 -18.07 8.20 -33.49
C ARG A 294 -17.59 8.46 -32.06
N ALA A 295 -17.29 9.71 -31.73
CA ALA A 295 -16.95 10.11 -30.38
C ALA A 295 -18.09 9.79 -29.39
N LEU A 296 -17.75 9.17 -28.26
CA LEU A 296 -18.67 8.94 -27.16
C LEU A 296 -18.44 10.02 -26.10
N PRO A 297 -19.39 10.96 -25.91
CA PRO A 297 -19.28 11.94 -24.84
C PRO A 297 -19.41 11.24 -23.48
N VAL A 298 -18.38 11.37 -22.64
CA VAL A 298 -18.32 10.80 -21.28
C VAL A 298 -17.79 11.84 -20.31
N SER A 299 -18.14 11.70 -19.03
CA SER A 299 -17.51 12.49 -17.96
C SER A 299 -16.04 12.12 -17.81
N THR A 300 -15.21 13.07 -17.41
CA THR A 300 -13.82 12.79 -17.06
C THR A 300 -13.74 11.83 -15.87
N PRO A 301 -12.98 10.74 -15.97
CA PRO A 301 -12.80 9.83 -14.84
C PRO A 301 -11.95 10.51 -13.75
N ALA A 302 -12.31 10.29 -12.49
CA ALA A 302 -11.47 10.65 -11.36
C ALA A 302 -10.48 9.50 -11.05
N MET A 303 -9.18 9.79 -11.15
CA MET A 303 -8.09 8.87 -10.91
C MET A 303 -7.38 9.24 -9.60
N SER A 304 -7.54 8.43 -8.56
CA SER A 304 -6.77 8.57 -7.34
C SER A 304 -5.34 8.07 -7.55
N ALA A 305 -4.35 8.80 -7.04
CA ALA A 305 -2.96 8.39 -7.18
C ALA A 305 -2.70 7.06 -6.45
N GLY A 306 -1.88 6.20 -7.04
CA GLY A 306 -1.60 4.85 -6.55
C GLY A 306 -2.67 3.81 -6.87
N ASN A 307 -3.79 4.18 -7.49
CA ASN A 307 -4.84 3.23 -7.83
C ASN A 307 -4.68 2.67 -9.24
N ASP A 308 -5.25 1.48 -9.43
CA ASP A 308 -5.43 0.86 -10.74
C ASP A 308 -6.91 0.95 -11.15
N TYR A 309 -7.14 1.19 -12.43
CA TYR A 309 -8.49 1.33 -12.98
C TYR A 309 -8.70 0.52 -14.26
N THR A 310 -9.87 -0.09 -14.37
CA THR A 310 -10.42 -0.64 -15.61
C THR A 310 -11.54 0.27 -16.09
N LEU A 311 -11.32 0.92 -17.24
CA LEU A 311 -12.33 1.69 -17.96
C LEU A 311 -13.06 0.71 -18.88
N LEU A 312 -14.16 0.17 -18.39
CA LEU A 312 -14.98 -0.81 -19.09
C LEU A 312 -15.94 -0.07 -20.04
N VAL A 313 -15.78 -0.30 -21.35
CA VAL A 313 -16.71 0.21 -22.37
C VAL A 313 -17.58 -0.95 -22.83
N TRP A 314 -18.88 -0.87 -22.57
CA TRP A 314 -19.82 -1.98 -22.70
C TRP A 314 -21.17 -1.54 -23.26
N GLY A 315 -22.06 -2.48 -23.54
CA GLY A 315 -23.37 -2.19 -24.13
C GLY A 315 -23.38 -2.34 -25.66
N GLU A 316 -24.36 -1.69 -26.29
CA GLU A 316 -24.55 -1.73 -27.74
C GLU A 316 -23.61 -0.76 -28.45
N ALA A 317 -23.15 -1.08 -29.65
CA ALA A 317 -22.32 -0.16 -30.45
C ALA A 317 -23.01 1.20 -30.71
N ALA A 318 -24.35 1.20 -30.80
CA ALA A 318 -25.15 2.39 -31.01
C ALA A 318 -25.44 3.18 -29.70
N ALA A 319 -25.33 2.52 -28.55
CA ALA A 319 -25.57 3.10 -27.23
C ALA A 319 -24.52 2.60 -26.22
N PRO A 320 -23.22 2.89 -26.46
CA PRO A 320 -22.15 2.41 -25.60
C PRO A 320 -22.23 3.10 -24.23
N GLN A 321 -21.78 2.39 -23.21
CA GLN A 321 -21.71 2.83 -21.82
C GLN A 321 -20.26 2.75 -21.34
N LEU A 322 -19.91 3.59 -20.36
CA LEU A 322 -18.61 3.57 -19.69
C LEU A 322 -18.82 3.31 -18.20
N SER A 323 -18.08 2.35 -17.66
CA SER A 323 -17.90 2.17 -16.23
C SER A 323 -16.42 2.35 -15.87
N VAL A 324 -16.14 3.15 -14.84
CA VAL A 324 -14.79 3.33 -14.30
C VAL A 324 -14.68 2.48 -13.04
N LEU A 325 -13.96 1.38 -13.14
CA LEU A 325 -13.89 0.35 -12.10
C LEU A 325 -12.53 0.45 -11.39
N SER A 326 -12.53 0.50 -10.06
CA SER A 326 -11.30 0.43 -9.27
C SER A 326 -10.84 -1.03 -9.13
N ASP A 327 -9.58 -1.29 -9.42
CA ASP A 327 -8.98 -2.61 -9.35
C ASP A 327 -8.16 -2.77 -8.05
N ASP A 328 -8.51 -3.76 -7.22
CA ASP A 328 -7.66 -4.19 -6.11
C ASP A 328 -6.66 -5.24 -6.59
N ASN A 329 -5.46 -4.79 -6.93
CA ASN A 329 -4.35 -5.62 -7.40
C ASN A 329 -3.27 -5.84 -6.31
N ARG A 330 -3.62 -5.66 -5.03
CA ARG A 330 -2.76 -6.06 -3.90
C ARG A 330 -2.69 -7.58 -3.81
N LEU A 331 -1.49 -8.12 -3.65
CA LEU A 331 -1.27 -9.57 -3.57
C LEU A 331 -1.99 -10.17 -2.36
N PRO A 332 -2.64 -11.35 -2.50
CA PRO A 332 -3.07 -12.12 -1.35
C PRO A 332 -1.87 -12.75 -0.62
N ALA A 333 -2.13 -13.30 0.57
CA ALA A 333 -1.14 -14.04 1.33
C ALA A 333 -0.61 -15.27 0.54
N ALA A 334 0.61 -15.70 0.86
CA ALA A 334 1.17 -16.93 0.32
C ALA A 334 0.23 -18.13 0.59
N GLY A 335 0.10 -19.01 -0.39
CA GLY A 335 -0.84 -20.13 -0.37
C GLY A 335 -2.28 -19.79 -0.78
N SER A 336 -2.57 -18.51 -1.06
CA SER A 336 -3.91 -18.06 -1.51
C SER A 336 -3.85 -17.32 -2.85
N ALA A 337 -4.99 -17.17 -3.51
CA ALA A 337 -5.20 -16.38 -4.72
C ALA A 337 -6.47 -15.52 -4.59
N LYS A 338 -6.57 -14.44 -5.38
CA LYS A 338 -7.78 -13.61 -5.48
C LYS A 338 -8.46 -13.82 -6.82
N PHE A 339 -9.78 -13.89 -6.82
CA PHE A 339 -10.62 -13.89 -8.00
C PHE A 339 -11.63 -12.75 -7.95
N ARG A 340 -11.85 -12.10 -9.09
CA ARG A 340 -12.96 -11.18 -9.30
C ARG A 340 -13.54 -11.37 -10.70
N MET A 341 -14.77 -10.91 -10.92
CA MET A 341 -15.40 -10.90 -12.23
C MET A 341 -15.79 -9.48 -12.63
N ILE A 342 -15.48 -9.12 -13.87
CA ILE A 342 -16.02 -7.94 -14.54
C ILE A 342 -17.06 -8.42 -15.54
N ASN A 343 -18.29 -7.92 -15.42
CA ASN A 343 -19.38 -8.24 -16.34
C ASN A 343 -19.65 -7.04 -17.24
N GLY A 344 -19.20 -7.10 -18.50
CA GLY A 344 -19.48 -6.13 -19.55
C GLY A 344 -20.45 -6.64 -20.61
N VAL A 345 -21.26 -7.67 -20.32
CA VAL A 345 -22.17 -8.27 -21.30
C VAL A 345 -23.34 -7.33 -21.60
N ALA A 346 -23.51 -6.96 -22.87
CA ALA A 346 -24.64 -6.16 -23.34
C ALA A 346 -25.94 -6.97 -23.44
N ARG A 347 -27.09 -6.29 -23.34
CA ARG A 347 -28.45 -6.89 -23.42
C ARG A 347 -28.77 -7.94 -22.36
N LEU A 348 -27.92 -8.08 -21.35
CA LEU A 348 -28.17 -8.95 -20.22
C LEU A 348 -28.97 -8.19 -19.16
N ASN A 349 -30.05 -8.77 -18.67
CA ASN A 349 -30.94 -8.19 -17.64
C ASN A 349 -30.85 -8.91 -16.30
N ALA A 350 -29.77 -9.66 -16.08
CA ALA A 350 -29.51 -10.43 -14.87
C ALA A 350 -28.02 -10.39 -14.51
N GLY A 351 -27.70 -10.61 -13.24
CA GLY A 351 -26.31 -10.74 -12.80
C GLY A 351 -25.74 -12.13 -13.11
N LEU A 352 -24.45 -12.18 -13.38
CA LEU A 352 -23.70 -13.44 -13.53
C LEU A 352 -23.13 -13.90 -12.19
N THR A 353 -22.94 -15.22 -12.05
CA THR A 353 -22.31 -15.83 -10.86
C THR A 353 -21.01 -16.51 -11.26
N LEU A 354 -19.90 -16.15 -10.60
CA LEU A 354 -18.61 -16.80 -10.73
C LEU A 354 -18.47 -17.86 -9.63
N SER A 355 -18.17 -19.08 -10.04
CA SER A 355 -17.92 -20.20 -9.12
C SER A 355 -16.54 -20.82 -9.36
N LEU A 356 -15.91 -21.26 -8.28
CA LEU A 356 -14.69 -22.06 -8.28
C LEU A 356 -14.96 -23.33 -7.46
N ASP A 357 -14.72 -24.50 -8.05
CA ASP A 357 -14.96 -25.80 -7.43
C ASP A 357 -16.38 -25.91 -6.84
N TYR A 358 -17.37 -25.50 -7.64
CA TYR A 358 -18.81 -25.46 -7.31
C TYR A 358 -19.22 -24.45 -6.22
N SER A 359 -18.26 -23.77 -5.58
CA SER A 359 -18.54 -22.70 -4.62
C SER A 359 -18.69 -21.36 -5.34
N ALA A 360 -19.80 -20.65 -5.10
CA ALA A 360 -19.98 -19.29 -5.63
C ALA A 360 -19.05 -18.32 -4.90
N ILE A 361 -18.10 -17.76 -5.64
CA ILE A 361 -17.11 -16.79 -5.13
C ILE A 361 -17.45 -15.35 -5.50
N ALA A 362 -18.35 -15.15 -6.46
CA ALA A 362 -19.07 -13.89 -6.67
C ALA A 362 -20.46 -14.18 -7.24
N SER A 363 -21.49 -13.48 -6.77
CA SER A 363 -22.88 -13.72 -7.17
C SER A 363 -23.54 -12.43 -7.64
N ASN A 364 -24.46 -12.57 -8.60
CA ASN A 364 -25.29 -11.47 -9.09
C ASN A 364 -24.50 -10.23 -9.57
N VAL A 365 -23.36 -10.45 -10.22
CA VAL A 365 -22.52 -9.37 -10.76
C VAL A 365 -23.22 -8.77 -11.98
N GLN A 366 -23.72 -7.54 -11.84
CA GLN A 366 -24.52 -6.86 -12.86
C GLN A 366 -23.68 -6.45 -14.08
N PRO A 367 -24.29 -6.31 -15.27
CA PRO A 367 -23.64 -5.68 -16.41
C PRO A 367 -23.10 -4.28 -16.05
N GLY A 368 -21.92 -3.95 -16.58
CA GLY A 368 -21.20 -2.72 -16.29
C GLY A 368 -20.50 -2.68 -14.93
N SER A 369 -20.42 -3.79 -14.18
CA SER A 369 -19.88 -3.81 -12.82
C SER A 369 -18.74 -4.82 -12.62
N ILE A 370 -18.04 -4.66 -11.50
CA ILE A 370 -17.03 -5.59 -10.99
C ILE A 370 -17.51 -6.18 -9.66
N SER A 371 -17.22 -7.45 -9.40
CA SER A 371 -17.42 -8.05 -8.09
C SER A 371 -16.39 -7.56 -7.07
N GLY A 372 -16.66 -7.78 -5.78
CA GLY A 372 -15.59 -7.82 -4.78
C GLY A 372 -14.58 -8.93 -5.12
N SER A 373 -13.35 -8.79 -4.62
CA SER A 373 -12.34 -9.85 -4.73
C SER A 373 -12.61 -10.94 -3.69
N SER A 374 -12.70 -12.18 -4.12
CA SER A 374 -12.78 -13.35 -3.26
C SER A 374 -11.42 -14.03 -3.14
N THR A 375 -11.01 -14.37 -1.91
CA THR A 375 -9.75 -15.07 -1.65
C THR A 375 -10.02 -16.57 -1.57
N VAL A 376 -9.25 -17.35 -2.32
CA VAL A 376 -9.32 -18.82 -2.37
C VAL A 376 -7.95 -19.43 -2.09
N THR A 377 -7.91 -20.69 -1.68
CA THR A 377 -6.64 -21.42 -1.54
C THR A 377 -6.05 -21.73 -2.92
N ALA A 378 -4.73 -21.65 -3.04
CA ALA A 378 -4.02 -22.09 -4.24
C ALA A 378 -4.23 -23.60 -4.48
N SER A 379 -4.35 -24.01 -5.74
CA SER A 379 -4.64 -25.38 -6.14
C SER A 379 -3.88 -25.73 -7.43
N THR A 380 -3.59 -27.02 -7.62
CA THR A 380 -2.98 -27.49 -8.87
C THR A 380 -4.00 -27.72 -9.98
N SER A 381 -5.28 -27.87 -9.61
CA SER A 381 -6.40 -28.08 -10.53
C SER A 381 -7.70 -27.65 -9.84
N SER A 382 -8.42 -26.74 -10.48
CA SER A 382 -9.76 -26.31 -10.09
C SER A 382 -10.67 -26.19 -11.32
N LEU A 383 -11.97 -26.19 -11.07
CA LEU A 383 -13.00 -25.94 -12.07
C LEU A 383 -13.61 -24.55 -11.86
N LEU A 384 -13.41 -23.67 -12.84
CA LEU A 384 -13.99 -22.34 -12.88
C LEU A 384 -15.23 -22.35 -13.76
N HIS A 385 -16.31 -21.72 -13.30
CA HIS A 385 -17.53 -21.51 -14.07
C HIS A 385 -18.08 -20.11 -13.90
N VAL A 386 -18.65 -19.57 -14.97
CA VAL A 386 -19.62 -18.48 -14.88
C VAL A 386 -20.98 -19.00 -15.31
N SER A 387 -22.00 -18.78 -14.49
CA SER A 387 -23.39 -19.13 -14.80
C SER A 387 -24.24 -17.88 -15.00
N SER A 388 -25.25 -18.02 -15.86
CA SER A 388 -26.31 -17.04 -16.05
C SER A 388 -27.65 -17.65 -15.61
N PRO A 389 -28.52 -16.91 -14.89
CA PRO A 389 -29.87 -17.38 -14.57
C PRO A 389 -30.73 -17.71 -15.81
N SER A 390 -30.36 -17.18 -16.98
CA SER A 390 -31.03 -17.42 -18.26
C SER A 390 -30.53 -18.67 -19.01
N SER A 391 -29.58 -19.42 -18.46
CA SER A 391 -28.97 -20.59 -19.10
C SER A 391 -28.98 -21.81 -18.20
N GLY A 392 -29.33 -22.98 -18.76
CA GLY A 392 -29.23 -24.28 -18.08
C GLY A 392 -27.80 -24.85 -18.03
N SER A 393 -26.82 -24.17 -18.62
CA SER A 393 -25.41 -24.56 -18.63
C SER A 393 -24.49 -23.35 -18.36
N PRO A 394 -23.26 -23.56 -17.86
CA PRO A 394 -22.30 -22.48 -17.68
C PRO A 394 -22.06 -21.70 -18.98
N VAL A 395 -22.07 -20.36 -18.89
CA VAL A 395 -21.80 -19.46 -20.03
C VAL A 395 -20.30 -19.24 -20.27
N TYR A 396 -19.47 -19.61 -19.29
CA TYR A 396 -18.01 -19.71 -19.43
C TYR A 396 -17.49 -20.78 -18.48
N SER A 397 -16.43 -21.48 -18.89
CA SER A 397 -15.82 -22.50 -18.05
C SER A 397 -14.34 -22.71 -18.38
N VAL A 398 -13.55 -22.98 -17.34
CA VAL A 398 -12.16 -23.42 -17.43
C VAL A 398 -11.99 -24.62 -16.50
N SER A 399 -11.69 -25.78 -17.06
CA SER A 399 -11.36 -27.00 -16.31
C SER A 399 -9.85 -27.14 -16.16
N GLY A 400 -9.40 -27.80 -15.08
CA GLY A 400 -7.98 -28.04 -14.84
C GLY A 400 -7.18 -26.76 -14.56
N LEU A 401 -7.83 -25.71 -14.05
CA LEU A 401 -7.17 -24.43 -13.78
C LEU A 401 -6.19 -24.58 -12.61
N ALA A 402 -4.90 -24.38 -12.87
CA ALA A 402 -3.91 -24.23 -11.80
C ALA A 402 -4.02 -22.83 -11.17
N VAL A 403 -4.52 -22.78 -9.93
CA VAL A 403 -4.64 -21.56 -9.14
C VAL A 403 -3.33 -21.34 -8.39
N GLN A 404 -2.56 -20.35 -8.83
CA GLN A 404 -1.22 -20.10 -8.29
C GLN A 404 -1.28 -19.29 -7.01
N SER A 405 -0.38 -19.62 -6.07
CA SER A 405 -0.15 -18.82 -4.86
C SER A 405 0.17 -17.37 -5.22
N THR A 406 -0.37 -16.43 -4.46
CA THR A 406 -0.32 -14.97 -4.68
C THR A 406 -0.97 -14.48 -5.99
N GLY A 407 -1.60 -15.37 -6.76
CA GLY A 407 -2.20 -15.01 -8.04
C GLY A 407 -3.41 -14.09 -7.89
N ILE A 408 -3.55 -13.16 -8.82
CA ILE A 408 -4.74 -12.30 -8.95
C ILE A 408 -5.38 -12.58 -10.29
N TYR A 409 -6.64 -12.98 -10.27
CA TYR A 409 -7.39 -13.43 -11.44
C TYR A 409 -8.63 -12.56 -11.65
N THR A 410 -8.82 -12.09 -12.87
CA THR A 410 -10.05 -11.42 -13.30
C THR A 410 -10.69 -12.24 -14.41
N VAL A 411 -11.98 -12.56 -14.23
CA VAL A 411 -12.81 -13.10 -15.30
C VAL A 411 -13.54 -11.94 -15.97
N PHE A 412 -13.32 -11.74 -17.26
CA PHE A 412 -14.04 -10.78 -18.07
C PHE A 412 -15.14 -11.50 -18.84
N MET A 413 -16.38 -11.09 -18.62
CA MET A 413 -17.53 -11.50 -19.42
C MET A 413 -17.91 -10.34 -20.33
N MET A 414 -17.92 -10.56 -21.65
CA MET A 414 -18.00 -9.50 -22.67
C MET A 414 -18.93 -9.92 -23.83
N GLY A 415 -19.21 -8.99 -24.74
CA GLY A 415 -20.05 -9.23 -25.91
C GLY A 415 -21.54 -9.08 -25.60
N GLY A 416 -22.41 -9.64 -26.46
CA GLY A 416 -23.86 -9.60 -26.25
C GLY A 416 -24.40 -10.84 -25.53
N ALA A 417 -25.58 -10.73 -24.90
CA ALA A 417 -26.18 -11.83 -24.13
C ALA A 417 -26.38 -13.16 -24.90
N ASN A 418 -26.51 -13.11 -26.23
CA ASN A 418 -26.64 -14.30 -27.09
C ASN A 418 -25.30 -14.81 -27.65
N ALA A 419 -24.21 -14.10 -27.37
CA ALA A 419 -22.86 -14.39 -27.84
C ALA A 419 -21.84 -13.98 -26.76
N MET A 420 -22.08 -14.40 -25.52
CA MET A 420 -21.21 -14.06 -24.40
C MET A 420 -19.83 -14.66 -24.62
N GLN A 421 -18.79 -13.88 -24.35
CA GLN A 421 -17.41 -14.33 -24.39
C GLN A 421 -16.78 -14.14 -23.02
N GLY A 422 -16.28 -15.23 -22.45
CA GLY A 422 -15.54 -15.22 -21.19
C GLY A 422 -14.04 -15.29 -21.43
N THR A 423 -13.26 -14.56 -20.64
CA THR A 423 -11.80 -14.65 -20.64
C THR A 423 -11.28 -14.53 -19.21
N LEU A 424 -10.53 -15.53 -18.76
CA LEU A 424 -9.77 -15.48 -17.52
C LEU A 424 -8.40 -14.85 -17.81
N ARG A 425 -8.05 -13.80 -17.06
CA ARG A 425 -6.72 -13.21 -17.05
C ARG A 425 -6.11 -13.34 -15.67
N ARG A 426 -4.86 -13.83 -15.60
CA ARG A 426 -4.01 -13.63 -14.43
C ARG A 426 -3.42 -12.23 -14.53
N GLU A 427 -3.89 -11.32 -13.70
CA GLU A 427 -3.41 -9.93 -13.64
C GLU A 427 -1.97 -9.88 -13.12
N ARG A 428 -1.65 -10.77 -12.18
CA ARG A 428 -0.36 -10.89 -11.51
C ARG A 428 -0.04 -12.32 -11.14
#